data_AF-A0A0B6Z880-F1
#
_entry.id   AF-A0A0B6Z880-F1
#
_cell.length_a   1.000
_cell.length_b   1.000
_cell.length_c   1.000
_cell.angle_alpha   90.00
_cell.angle_beta   90.00
_cell.angle_gamma   90.00
#
_symmetry.space_group_name_H-M   'P 1'
#
loop_
_entity.id
_entity.type
_entity.pdbx_description
1 polymer ?
#
loop_
_entity_poly.entity_id
_entity_poly.type
_entity_poly.pdbx_seq_one_letter_code
_entity_poly.pdbx_strand_id
1 'polypeptide(L)' 'MSASQELACVYAALILQDEDVAITADKISTILKAANVTVEPFWPGLFAKALEGVNVADLISNIG' A
#
# COMPACT_ATOMS: atom_id res chain seq x y z
N MET A 1 -5.02 3.04 -18.18
CA MET A 1 -3.78 3.41 -17.46
C MET A 1 -3.95 3.14 -15.96
N SER A 2 -4.45 1.95 -15.59
CA SER A 2 -4.86 1.62 -14.21
C SER A 2 -3.72 1.04 -13.36
N ALA A 3 -2.69 0.47 -14.01
CA ALA A 3 -1.54 -0.13 -13.33
C ALA A 3 -0.77 0.87 -12.45
N SER A 4 -0.74 2.15 -12.81
CA SER A 4 -0.01 3.18 -12.03
C SER A 4 -0.65 3.46 -10.67
N GLN A 5 -1.97 3.30 -10.54
CA GLN A 5 -2.72 3.49 -9.30
C GLN A 5 -2.49 2.32 -8.35
N GLU A 6 -2.54 1.11 -8.88
CA GLU A 6 -2.24 -0.13 -8.17
C GLU A 6 -0.78 -0.11 -7.68
N LEU A 7 0.18 0.21 -8.55
CA LEU A 7 1.58 0.35 -8.19
C LEU A 7 1.79 1.39 -7.09
N ALA A 8 1.12 2.55 -7.18
CA ALA A 8 1.26 3.59 -6.17
C ALA A 8 0.76 3.12 -4.79
N CYS A 9 -0.35 2.37 -4.73
CA CYS A 9 -0.81 1.75 -3.49
C CYS A 9 0.17 0.68 -2.97
N VAL A 10 0.74 -0.15 -3.83
CA VAL A 10 1.75 -1.16 -3.46
C VAL A 10 3.00 -0.49 -2.90
N TYR A 11 3.53 0.54 -3.57
CA TYR A 11 4.70 1.27 -3.07
C TYR A 11 4.41 1.99 -1.75
N ALA A 12 3.23 2.59 -1.59
CA ALA A 12 2.84 3.18 -0.32
C ALA A 12 2.78 2.13 0.81
N ALA A 13 2.27 0.93 0.52
CA ALA A 13 2.24 -0.18 1.48
C ALA A 13 3.65 -0.68 1.84
N LEU A 14 4.56 -0.78 0.87
CA LEU A 14 5.96 -1.14 1.08
C LEU A 14 6.69 -0.11 1.95
N ILE A 15 6.51 1.18 1.68
CA ILE A 15 7.10 2.27 2.48
C ILE A 15 6.62 2.19 3.94
N LEU A 16 5.32 1.93 4.14
CA LEU A 16 4.78 1.77 5.48
C LEU A 16 5.36 0.54 6.20
N GLN A 17 5.55 -0.56 5.48
CA GLN A 17 6.19 -1.76 6.02
C GLN A 17 7.67 -1.52 6.39
N ASP A 18 8.44 -0.84 5.54
CA ASP A 18 9.86 -0.55 5.77
C ASP A 18 10.07 0.29 7.04
N GLU A 19 9.12 1.19 7.33
CA GLU A 19 9.12 2.01 8.54
C GLU A 19 8.47 1.33 9.77
N ASP A 20 8.09 0.05 9.67
CA ASP A 20 7.35 -0.73 10.68
C ASP A 20 6.03 -0.06 11.11
N VAL A 21 5.39 0.64 10.17
CA VAL A 21 4.15 1.38 10.38
C VAL A 21 2.97 0.56 9.87
N ALA A 22 1.94 0.39 10.71
CA ALA A 22 0.72 -0.33 10.32
C ALA A 22 0.13 0.23 9.00
N ILE A 23 -0.08 -0.66 8.02
CA ILE A 23 -0.60 -0.34 6.69
C ILE A 23 -2.11 -0.10 6.78
N THR A 24 -2.52 1.16 6.80
CA THR A 24 -3.94 1.55 6.88
C THR A 24 -4.34 2.42 5.68
N ALA A 25 -5.64 2.42 5.36
CA ALA A 25 -6.17 3.18 4.23
C ALA A 25 -5.87 4.69 4.32
N ASP A 26 -5.91 5.26 5.53
CA ASP A 26 -5.57 6.66 5.80
C ASP A 26 -4.09 6.98 5.53
N LYS A 27 -3.18 6.09 5.95
CA LYS A 27 -1.74 6.29 5.75
C LYS A 27 -1.35 6.13 4.30
N ILE A 28 -1.88 5.11 3.62
CA ILE A 28 -1.72 4.94 2.17
C ILE A 28 -2.21 6.20 1.45
N SER A 29 -3.42 6.70 1.78
CA SER A 29 -3.97 7.91 1.19
C SER A 29 -3.11 9.16 1.46
N THR A 30 -2.46 9.23 2.62
CA THR A 30 -1.56 10.34 2.98
C THR A 30 -0.29 10.33 2.13
N ILE A 31 0.34 9.17 1.94
CA ILE A 31 1.51 9.01 1.06
C ILE A 31 1.15 9.37 -0.37
N LEU A 32 0.01 8.88 -0.85
CA LEU A 32 -0.47 9.17 -2.22
C LEU A 32 -0.74 10.66 -2.44
N LYS A 33 -1.34 11.33 -1.45
CA LYS A 33 -1.50 12.80 -1.46
C LYS A 33 -0.16 13.52 -1.47
N ALA A 34 0.81 13.08 -0.67
CA ALA A 34 2.16 13.66 -0.64
C ALA A 34 2.90 13.47 -1.97
N ALA A 35 2.70 12.33 -2.63
CA ALA A 35 3.22 12.03 -3.96
C ALA A 35 2.42 12.69 -5.11
N ASN A 36 1.36 13.45 -4.78
CA ASN A 36 0.45 14.07 -5.73
C ASN A 36 -0.16 13.07 -6.74
N VAL A 37 -0.40 11.82 -6.29
CA VAL A 37 -1.01 10.75 -7.08
C VAL A 37 -2.49 10.64 -6.71
N THR A 38 -3.35 10.71 -7.73
CA THR A 38 -4.79 10.52 -7.54
C THR A 38 -5.15 9.04 -7.71
N VAL A 39 -5.58 8.42 -6.62
CA VAL A 39 -5.96 7.00 -6.57
C VAL A 39 -7.39 6.90 -6.06
N GLU A 40 -8.17 5.97 -6.61
CA GLU A 40 -9.55 5.79 -6.18
C GLU A 40 -9.60 5.31 -4.71
N PRO A 41 -10.51 5.83 -3.87
CA PRO A 41 -10.62 5.45 -2.46
C PRO A 41 -10.83 3.95 -2.22
N PHE A 42 -11.31 3.24 -3.24
CA PHE A 42 -11.45 1.79 -3.24
C PHE A 42 -10.10 1.07 -3.04
N TRP A 43 -9.02 1.55 -3.68
CA TRP A 43 -7.71 0.89 -3.65
C TRP A 43 -7.04 0.92 -2.27
N PRO A 44 -6.89 2.07 -1.59
CA PRO A 44 -6.32 2.11 -0.24
C PRO A 44 -7.11 1.24 0.74
N GLY A 45 -8.44 1.20 0.62
CA GLY A 45 -9.30 0.37 1.47
C GLY A 45 -9.13 -1.13 1.19
N LEU A 46 -9.02 -1.52 -0.08
CA LEU A 46 -8.76 -2.90 -0.49
C LEU A 46 -7.40 -3.38 0.02
N PHE A 47 -6.34 -2.59 -0.20
CA PHE A 47 -4.99 -2.93 0.24
C PHE A 47 -4.87 -2.99 1.77
N ALA A 48 -5.47 -2.04 2.49
CA ALA A 48 -5.48 -2.06 3.95
C ALA A 48 -6.11 -3.34 4.50
N LYS A 49 -7.23 -3.81 3.91
CA LYS A 49 -7.88 -5.06 4.30
C LYS A 49 -7.10 -6.31 3.86
N ALA A 50 -6.55 -6.29 2.65
CA ALA A 50 -5.81 -7.43 2.12
C ALA A 50 -4.49 -7.67 2.86
N LEU A 51 -3.87 -6.60 3.37
CA LEU A 51 -2.61 -6.64 4.11
C LEU A 51 -2.84 -6.68 5.64
N GLU A 52 -4.10 -6.66 6.09
CA GLU A 52 -4.45 -6.82 7.50
C GLU A 52 -4.05 -8.22 7.98
N GLY A 53 -3.09 -8.28 8.90
CA GLY A 53 -2.57 -9.55 9.43
C GLY A 53 -1.65 -10.31 8.47
N VAL A 54 -1.27 -9.72 7.33
CA VAL A 54 -0.31 -10.30 6.40
C VAL A 54 1.06 -9.66 6.59
N ASN A 55 2.09 -10.46 6.84
CA ASN A 55 3.46 -9.96 6.86
C ASN A 55 3.95 -9.73 5.43
N VAL A 56 3.98 -8.47 5.01
CA VAL A 56 4.39 -8.09 3.64
C VAL A 56 5.84 -8.51 3.36
N ALA A 57 6.72 -8.49 4.37
CA ALA A 57 8.11 -8.93 4.23
C ALA A 57 8.21 -10.43 3.95
N ASP A 58 7.40 -11.24 4.63
CA ASP A 58 7.33 -12.68 4.37
C ASP A 58 6.72 -12.95 2.98
N LEU A 59 5.69 -12.18 2.60
CA LEU A 59 5.06 -12.26 1.28
C LEU A 59 6.06 -12.07 0.15
N ILE A 60 7.01 -11.13 0.30
CA ILE A 60 8.06 -10.86 -0.68
C ILE A 60 9.16 -11.92 -0.61
N SER A 61 9.55 -12.31 0.60
CA SER A 61 10.63 -13.28 0.83
C SER A 61 10.27 -14.68 0.35
N ASN A 62 8.98 -15.04 0.30
CA ASN A 62 8.49 -16.32 -0.21
C ASN A 62 8.28 -16.37 -1.73
N ILE A 63 8.69 -15.33 -2.49
CA ILE A 63 8.63 -15.31 -3.97
C ILE A 63 9.83 -16.08 -4.59
N GLY A 64 10.52 -16.89 -3.79
CA GLY A 64 11.65 -17.75 -4.21
C GLY A 64 11.22 -19.12 -4.71
#